data_AF-T1H6M0-F1
#
_entry.id   AF-T1H6M0-F1
#
_cell.length_a   1.000
_cell.length_b   1.000
_cell.length_c   1.000
_cell.angle_alpha   90.00
_cell.angle_beta   90.00
_cell.angle_gamma   90.00
#
_symmetry.space_group_name_H-M   'P 1'
#
loop_
_entity.id
_entity.type
_entity.pdbx_description
1 polymer ?
#
loop_
_entity_poly.entity_id
_entity_poly.type
_entity_poly.pdbx_seq_one_letter_code
_entity_poly.pdbx_strand_id
1 'polypeptide(L)'
;VYKWFYFIYKLSYALGIIGYIIMMLTFLGFNFLFNQPPNVWMDCGFLLVFYGLYLGVLGRDVSEIVSDKMASHVGYYSPQGMPTRHLEDNVCAVCGNKLLVSEKEEGIIENTYKLSCNHVFHEFCIRGWCIVGKKQTCPYCKEKVDLKRMFCNPWEKPHLLYGKLLDWVRWLVAWQPLIFFIVQGINWMLGLE
;
A
#
# COMPACT_ATOMS: atom_id res chain seq x y z
N VAL A 1 8.45 -3.60 8.35
CA VAL A 1 7.21 -3.89 7.59
C VAL A 1 6.82 -2.74 6.66
N TYR A 2 6.47 -1.56 7.17
CA TYR A 2 6.03 -0.44 6.32
C TYR A 2 7.04 0.00 5.25
N LYS A 3 8.35 0.07 5.60
CA LYS A 3 9.41 0.40 4.64
C LYS A 3 9.47 -0.57 3.44
N TRP A 4 9.20 -1.86 3.68
CA TRP A 4 9.17 -2.90 2.65
C TRP A 4 7.97 -2.73 1.70
N PHE A 5 6.77 -2.56 2.24
CA PHE A 5 5.57 -2.31 1.42
C PHE A 5 5.69 -1.02 0.61
N TYR A 6 6.28 0.02 1.19
CA TYR A 6 6.56 1.26 0.46
C TYR A 6 7.55 1.06 -0.70
N PHE A 7 8.57 0.22 -0.50
CA PHE A 7 9.50 -0.16 -1.58
C PHE A 7 8.79 -0.92 -2.71
N ILE A 8 7.97 -1.92 -2.38
CA ILE A 8 7.17 -2.66 -3.37
C ILE A 8 6.24 -1.71 -4.14
N TYR A 9 5.59 -0.77 -3.45
CA TYR A 9 4.77 0.26 -4.09
C TYR A 9 5.60 1.07 -5.11
N LYS A 10 6.76 1.60 -4.73
CA LYS A 10 7.64 2.35 -5.64
C LYS A 10 8.07 1.52 -6.85
N LEU A 11 8.43 0.26 -6.63
CA LEU A 11 8.84 -0.64 -7.70
C LEU A 11 7.68 -0.89 -8.68
N SER A 12 6.48 -1.20 -8.18
CA SER A 12 5.29 -1.43 -8.99
C SER A 12 4.91 -0.19 -9.82
N TYR A 13 5.04 1.00 -9.22
CA TYR A 13 4.80 2.27 -9.88
C TYR A 13 5.83 2.55 -10.99
N ALA A 14 7.11 2.30 -10.72
CA ALA A 14 8.18 2.44 -11.72
C ALA A 14 7.99 1.48 -12.89
N LEU A 15 7.63 0.21 -12.63
CA LEU A 15 7.34 -0.78 -13.67
C LEU A 15 6.17 -0.33 -14.56
N GLY A 16 5.10 0.19 -13.96
CA GLY A 16 3.95 0.72 -14.71
C GLY A 16 4.33 1.91 -15.61
N ILE A 17 5.14 2.84 -15.12
CA ILE A 17 5.63 3.98 -15.92
C ILE A 17 6.52 3.50 -17.07
N ILE A 18 7.47 2.59 -16.80
CA ILE A 18 8.37 2.06 -17.83
C ILE A 18 7.57 1.35 -18.92
N GLY A 19 6.60 0.51 -18.55
CA GLY A 19 5.72 -0.16 -19.51
C GLY A 19 4.92 0.84 -20.36
N TYR A 20 4.37 1.88 -19.75
CA TYR A 20 3.66 2.94 -20.47
C TYR A 20 4.57 3.69 -21.46
N ILE A 21 5.80 4.02 -21.06
CA ILE A 21 6.77 4.67 -21.94
C ILE A 21 7.09 3.77 -23.15
N ILE A 22 7.31 2.47 -22.93
CA ILE A 22 7.56 1.50 -24.01
C ILE A 22 6.38 1.46 -25.00
N MET A 23 5.14 1.45 -24.49
CA MET A 23 3.94 1.50 -25.34
C MET A 23 3.89 2.80 -26.16
N MET A 24 4.12 3.96 -25.54
CA MET A 24 4.13 5.25 -26.23
C MET A 24 5.22 5.34 -27.30
N LEU A 25 6.42 4.84 -27.02
CA LEU A 25 7.51 4.77 -27.99
C LEU A 25 7.17 3.85 -29.18
N THR A 26 6.42 2.77 -28.93
CA THR A 26 5.94 1.88 -29.97
C THR A 26 4.91 2.58 -30.86
N PHE A 27 3.97 3.34 -30.29
CA PHE A 27 3.01 4.16 -31.06
C PHE A 27 3.68 5.25 -31.90
N LEU A 28 4.79 5.82 -31.43
CA LEU A 28 5.58 6.80 -32.17
C LEU A 28 6.47 6.18 -33.25
N GLY A 29 6.46 4.86 -33.42
CA GLY A 29 7.26 4.16 -34.43
C GLY A 29 8.75 4.05 -34.10
N PHE A 30 9.17 4.33 -32.86
CA PHE A 30 10.57 4.21 -32.42
C PHE A 30 11.08 2.76 -32.54
N ASN A 31 10.17 1.79 -32.49
CA ASN A 31 10.42 0.38 -32.70
C ASN A 31 11.01 0.06 -34.10
N PHE A 32 10.66 0.86 -35.14
CA PHE A 32 11.23 0.69 -36.48
C PHE A 32 12.72 1.02 -36.55
N LEU A 33 13.24 1.91 -35.67
CA LEU A 33 14.67 2.25 -35.62
C LEU A 33 15.54 1.06 -35.20
N PHE A 34 14.98 0.10 -34.45
CA PHE A 34 15.68 -1.12 -34.02
C PHE A 34 15.35 -2.32 -34.90
N ASN A 35 14.64 -2.11 -36.01
CA ASN A 35 14.23 -3.16 -36.94
C ASN A 35 13.49 -4.33 -36.26
N GLN A 36 12.77 -4.04 -35.17
CA GLN A 36 11.92 -4.99 -34.47
C GLN A 36 10.49 -4.84 -34.96
N PRO A 37 9.65 -5.88 -34.82
CA PRO A 37 8.23 -5.74 -35.09
C PRO A 37 7.53 -5.05 -33.90
N PRO A 38 6.46 -4.25 -34.15
CA PRO A 38 5.80 -3.47 -33.11
C PRO A 38 5.03 -4.33 -32.10
N ASN A 39 4.64 -5.55 -32.46
CA ASN A 39 3.97 -6.50 -31.57
C ASN A 39 4.82 -6.83 -30.33
N VAL A 40 6.11 -7.15 -30.51
CA VAL A 40 6.99 -7.57 -29.40
C VAL A 40 7.14 -6.49 -28.34
N TRP A 41 7.30 -5.23 -28.76
CA TRP A 41 7.43 -4.10 -27.84
C TRP A 41 6.10 -3.77 -27.16
N MET A 42 5.00 -3.87 -27.90
CA MET A 42 3.67 -3.68 -27.35
C MET A 42 3.34 -4.74 -26.30
N ASP A 43 3.63 -6.01 -26.57
CA ASP A 43 3.43 -7.13 -25.64
C ASP A 43 4.28 -6.95 -24.38
N CYS A 44 5.56 -6.57 -24.53
CA CYS A 44 6.44 -6.27 -23.39
C CYS A 44 5.92 -5.09 -22.56
N GLY A 45 5.49 -4.00 -23.21
CA GLY A 45 4.91 -2.83 -22.56
C GLY A 45 3.64 -3.18 -21.78
N PHE A 46 2.72 -3.93 -22.42
CA PHE A 46 1.51 -4.40 -21.77
C PHE A 46 1.81 -5.30 -20.57
N LEU A 47 2.69 -6.29 -20.72
CA LEU A 47 3.07 -7.18 -19.62
C LEU A 47 3.60 -6.40 -18.42
N LEU A 48 4.49 -5.43 -18.64
CA LEU A 48 5.04 -4.59 -17.57
C LEU A 48 3.97 -3.76 -16.87
N VAL A 49 3.03 -3.17 -17.63
CA VAL A 49 1.89 -2.42 -17.06
C VAL A 49 0.99 -3.35 -16.25
N PHE A 50 0.63 -4.52 -16.78
CA PHE A 50 -0.23 -5.48 -16.09
C PHE A 50 0.42 -6.01 -14.80
N TYR A 51 1.69 -6.41 -14.85
CA TYR A 51 2.41 -6.85 -13.65
C TYR A 51 2.60 -5.72 -12.63
N GLY A 52 2.91 -4.51 -13.08
CA GLY A 52 3.01 -3.33 -12.23
C GLY A 52 1.69 -3.03 -11.50
N LEU A 53 0.57 -3.04 -12.23
CA LEU A 53 -0.76 -2.87 -11.66
C LEU A 53 -1.14 -4.01 -10.71
N TYR A 54 -0.92 -5.26 -11.11
CA TYR A 54 -1.23 -6.44 -10.30
C TYR A 54 -0.49 -6.42 -8.96
N LEU A 55 0.85 -6.28 -8.99
CA LEU A 55 1.67 -6.24 -7.78
C LEU A 55 1.38 -5.01 -6.92
N GLY A 56 1.09 -3.86 -7.54
CA GLY A 56 0.73 -2.64 -6.83
C GLY A 56 -0.59 -2.76 -6.07
N VAL A 57 -1.64 -3.30 -6.71
CA VAL A 57 -2.95 -3.50 -6.10
C VAL A 57 -2.88 -4.58 -5.02
N LEU A 58 -2.29 -5.74 -5.33
CA LEU A 58 -2.14 -6.82 -4.36
C LEU A 58 -1.31 -6.39 -3.16
N GLY A 59 -0.18 -5.72 -3.39
CA GLY A 59 0.70 -5.21 -2.34
C GLY A 59 -0.04 -4.26 -1.39
N ARG A 60 -0.93 -3.42 -1.93
CA ARG A 60 -1.75 -2.48 -1.16
C ARG A 60 -2.82 -3.17 -0.30
N ASP A 61 -3.43 -4.25 -0.77
CA ASP A 61 -4.44 -4.98 0.00
C ASP A 61 -3.78 -5.83 1.11
N VAL A 62 -2.66 -6.48 0.79
CA VAL A 62 -1.87 -7.22 1.78
C VAL A 62 -1.33 -6.27 2.85
N SER A 63 -0.87 -5.08 2.48
CA SER A 63 -0.34 -4.12 3.44
C SER A 63 -1.38 -3.65 4.45
N GLU A 64 -2.63 -3.49 4.02
CA GLU A 64 -3.74 -3.16 4.92
C GLU A 64 -3.99 -4.27 5.96
N ILE A 65 -4.10 -5.52 5.50
CA ILE A 65 -4.32 -6.68 6.39
C ILE A 65 -3.15 -6.86 7.37
N VAL A 66 -1.92 -6.73 6.89
CA VAL A 66 -0.72 -6.86 7.73
C VAL A 66 -0.63 -5.74 8.76
N SER A 67 -1.05 -4.51 8.40
CA SER A 67 -1.06 -3.38 9.33
C SER A 67 -2.01 -3.64 10.51
N ASP A 68 -3.23 -4.13 10.23
CA ASP A 68 -4.20 -4.48 11.27
C ASP A 68 -3.69 -5.63 12.16
N LYS A 69 -3.18 -6.71 11.54
CA LYS A 69 -2.63 -7.86 12.29
C LYS A 69 -1.45 -7.46 13.15
N MET A 70 -0.51 -6.68 12.62
CA MET A 70 0.67 -6.23 13.35
C MET A 70 0.27 -5.38 14.56
N ALA A 71 -0.59 -4.37 14.37
CA ALA A 71 -1.03 -3.51 15.47
C ALA A 71 -1.83 -4.29 16.53
N SER A 72 -2.67 -5.24 16.12
CA SER A 72 -3.42 -6.10 17.05
C SER A 72 -2.52 -7.04 17.86
N HIS A 73 -1.45 -7.56 17.24
CA HIS A 73 -0.51 -8.45 17.91
C HIS A 73 0.31 -7.73 18.99
N VAL A 74 0.56 -6.42 18.86
CA VAL A 74 1.22 -5.63 19.91
C VAL A 74 0.32 -5.49 21.15
N GLY A 75 -1.01 -5.51 20.97
CA GLY A 75 -2.00 -5.51 22.06
C GLY A 75 -2.55 -4.13 22.46
N TYR A 76 -2.01 -3.04 21.91
CA TYR A 76 -2.53 -1.68 22.14
C TYR A 76 -3.63 -1.27 21.16
N TYR A 77 -3.84 -2.02 20.09
CA TYR A 77 -4.92 -1.81 19.11
C TYR A 77 -5.84 -3.02 19.06
N SER A 78 -7.15 -2.78 19.01
CA SER A 78 -8.13 -3.81 18.68
C SER A 78 -9.12 -3.27 17.64
N PRO A 79 -9.37 -4.00 16.54
CA PRO A 79 -10.32 -3.59 15.51
C PRO A 79 -11.74 -3.50 16.08
N GLN A 80 -12.17 -4.45 16.90
CA GLN A 80 -13.47 -4.44 17.59
C GLN A 80 -13.29 -4.68 19.08
N GLY A 81 -13.57 -3.66 19.90
CA GLY A 81 -13.50 -3.74 21.37
C GLY A 81 -12.42 -2.87 22.00
N MET A 82 -12.18 -3.14 23.29
CA MET A 82 -11.16 -2.46 24.10
C MET A 82 -9.79 -3.11 23.88
N PRO A 83 -8.69 -2.32 23.88
CA PRO A 83 -7.34 -2.85 23.79
C PRO A 83 -7.02 -3.75 24.98
N THR A 84 -6.19 -4.78 24.76
CA THR A 84 -5.80 -5.72 25.82
C THR A 84 -4.75 -5.14 26.76
N ARG A 85 -4.05 -4.09 26.34
CA ARG A 85 -3.03 -3.39 27.13
C ARG A 85 -3.32 -1.91 27.25
N HIS A 86 -3.06 -1.35 28.42
CA HIS A 86 -3.05 0.08 28.65
C HIS A 86 -1.77 0.68 28.06
N LEU A 87 -1.90 1.76 27.29
CA LEU A 87 -0.75 2.42 26.65
C LEU A 87 0.04 3.24 27.68
N GLU A 88 1.34 3.00 27.79
CA GLU A 88 2.27 3.84 28.55
C GLU A 88 2.74 5.03 27.70
N ASP A 89 2.95 6.20 28.32
CA ASP A 89 3.24 7.46 27.62
C ASP A 89 4.53 7.44 26.77
N ASN A 90 5.47 6.55 27.08
CA ASN A 90 6.77 6.43 26.41
C ASN A 90 6.84 5.25 25.43
N VAL A 91 5.73 4.66 25.02
CA VAL A 91 5.70 3.49 24.13
C VAL A 91 4.87 3.77 22.88
N CYS A 92 5.40 3.45 21.71
CA CYS A 92 4.66 3.55 20.46
C CYS A 92 3.62 2.42 20.36
N ALA A 93 2.33 2.75 20.28
CA ALA A 93 1.26 1.73 20.23
C ALA A 93 1.29 0.85 18.97
N VAL A 94 1.97 1.28 17.91
CA VAL A 94 2.03 0.58 16.61
C VAL A 94 3.15 -0.47 16.57
N CYS A 95 4.30 -0.19 17.16
CA CYS A 95 5.44 -1.12 17.16
C CYS A 95 5.78 -1.70 18.53
N GLY A 96 5.24 -1.16 19.62
CA GLY A 96 5.49 -1.59 20.99
C GLY A 96 6.85 -1.20 21.57
N ASN A 97 7.67 -0.46 20.82
CA ASN A 97 8.99 0.00 21.27
C ASN A 97 8.91 1.34 22.00
N LYS A 98 9.89 1.59 22.88
CA LYS A 98 10.02 2.85 23.61
C LYS A 98 10.33 4.02 22.66
N LEU A 99 9.72 5.16 22.93
CA LEU A 99 9.97 6.44 22.27
C LEU A 99 11.23 7.04 22.91
N LEU A 100 12.36 7.01 22.20
CA LEU A 100 13.67 7.44 22.73
C LEU A 100 13.95 8.94 22.56
N VAL A 101 13.09 9.65 21.84
CA VAL A 101 13.33 11.03 21.39
C VAL A 101 12.06 11.87 21.60
N SER A 102 12.21 13.04 22.21
CA SER A 102 11.11 13.97 22.46
C SER A 102 10.80 14.81 21.21
N GLU A 103 9.59 15.40 21.13
CA GLU A 103 9.00 16.06 19.95
C GLU A 103 9.86 17.16 19.29
N LYS A 104 10.93 17.62 19.95
CA LYS A 104 11.76 18.77 19.55
C LYS A 104 13.21 18.43 19.22
N GLU A 105 13.60 17.15 19.31
CA GLU A 105 14.96 16.71 19.02
C GLU A 105 14.96 15.85 17.75
N GLU A 106 15.90 16.12 16.83
CA GLU A 106 16.12 15.23 15.70
C GLU A 106 16.66 13.90 16.23
N GLY A 107 15.87 12.85 16.07
CA GLY A 107 16.24 11.53 16.54
C GLY A 107 17.37 10.97 15.70
N ILE A 108 18.41 10.45 16.35
CA ILE A 108 19.52 9.76 15.66
C ILE A 108 19.01 8.53 14.86
N ILE A 109 17.88 7.93 15.30
CA ILE A 109 17.34 6.69 14.73
C ILE A 109 15.99 6.94 14.04
N GLU A 110 14.97 7.45 14.74
CA GLU A 110 13.66 7.82 14.18
C GLU A 110 13.03 8.97 14.98
N ASN A 111 12.40 9.94 14.30
CA ASN A 111 11.69 11.05 14.93
C ASN A 111 10.35 10.61 15.54
N THR A 112 9.86 11.39 16.49
CA THR A 112 8.52 11.22 17.08
C THR A 112 7.54 12.26 16.54
N TYR A 113 6.27 11.87 16.43
CA TYR A 113 5.18 12.71 15.94
C TYR A 113 4.00 12.63 16.90
N LYS A 114 3.53 13.80 17.34
CA LYS A 114 2.38 13.93 18.23
C LYS A 114 1.10 14.23 17.43
N LEU A 115 0.07 13.42 17.67
CA LEU A 115 -1.25 13.61 17.07
C LEU A 115 -2.08 14.68 17.81
N SER A 116 -3.17 15.13 17.19
CA SER A 116 -4.17 16.02 17.81
C SER A 116 -4.78 15.46 19.11
N CYS A 117 -4.94 14.13 19.15
CA CYS A 117 -5.39 13.38 20.33
C CYS A 117 -4.32 13.25 21.44
N ASN A 118 -3.21 13.97 21.35
CA ASN A 118 -2.04 13.95 22.24
C ASN A 118 -1.22 12.64 22.30
N HIS A 119 -1.62 11.57 21.61
CA HIS A 119 -0.80 10.36 21.52
C HIS A 119 0.44 10.57 20.63
N VAL A 120 1.59 10.07 21.11
CA VAL A 120 2.89 10.19 20.44
C VAL A 120 3.27 8.85 19.81
N PHE A 121 3.78 8.89 18.57
CA PHE A 121 4.21 7.71 17.83
C PHE A 121 5.54 7.99 17.13
N HIS A 122 6.25 6.94 16.70
CA HIS A 122 7.32 7.12 15.72
C HIS A 122 6.74 7.63 14.40
N GLU A 123 7.40 8.61 13.79
CA GLU A 123 6.98 9.25 12.54
C GLU A 123 6.73 8.21 11.43
N PHE A 124 7.63 7.23 11.29
CA PHE A 124 7.48 6.14 10.31
C PHE A 124 6.32 5.19 10.63
N CYS A 125 6.06 4.92 11.92
CA CYS A 125 4.95 4.05 12.32
C CYS A 125 3.61 4.70 12.00
N ILE A 126 3.43 5.97 12.34
CA ILE A 126 2.17 6.68 12.09
C ILE A 126 1.96 6.98 10.61
N ARG A 127 3.01 7.32 9.86
CA ARG A 127 2.95 7.45 8.39
C ARG A 127 2.60 6.11 7.74
N GLY A 128 3.23 5.01 8.18
CA GLY A 128 2.91 3.67 7.71
C GLY A 128 1.45 3.30 7.96
N TRP A 129 0.94 3.57 9.16
CA TRP A 129 -0.46 3.33 9.51
C TRP A 129 -1.44 4.09 8.61
N CYS A 130 -1.22 5.40 8.42
CA CYS A 130 -2.13 6.24 7.64
C CYS A 130 -2.04 5.98 6.12
N ILE A 131 -0.83 5.79 5.59
CA ILE A 131 -0.58 5.65 4.15
C ILE A 131 -0.75 4.20 3.70
N VAL A 132 0.05 3.32 4.29
CA VAL A 132 0.19 1.92 3.87
C VAL A 132 -0.96 1.07 4.42
N GLY A 133 -1.40 1.34 5.65
CA GLY A 133 -2.57 0.71 6.25
C GLY A 133 -3.92 1.31 5.84
N LYS A 134 -3.92 2.47 5.14
CA LYS A 134 -5.10 3.28 4.80
C LYS A 134 -5.99 3.66 6.00
N LYS A 135 -5.46 3.68 7.22
CA LYS A 135 -6.24 3.98 8.43
C LYS A 135 -6.10 5.46 8.79
N GLN A 136 -7.19 6.22 8.71
CA GLN A 136 -7.19 7.66 9.01
C GLN A 136 -7.56 7.99 10.47
N THR A 137 -7.27 7.06 11.38
CA THR A 137 -7.64 7.13 12.80
C THR A 137 -6.45 6.78 13.68
N CYS A 138 -6.38 7.38 14.86
CA CYS A 138 -5.39 7.03 15.87
C CYS A 138 -5.47 5.53 16.18
N PRO A 139 -4.34 4.79 16.20
CA PRO A 139 -4.31 3.38 16.56
C PRO A 139 -4.87 3.07 17.95
N TYR A 140 -4.85 4.03 18.89
CA TYR A 140 -5.30 3.80 20.26
C TYR A 140 -6.71 4.33 20.50
N CYS A 141 -6.91 5.66 20.45
CA CYS A 141 -8.21 6.28 20.77
C CYS A 141 -9.22 6.30 19.61
N LYS A 142 -8.83 5.85 18.40
CA LYS A 142 -9.66 5.85 17.18
C LYS A 142 -10.16 7.24 16.73
N GLU A 143 -9.61 8.32 17.29
CA GLU A 143 -9.87 9.69 16.85
C GLU A 143 -9.28 9.92 15.45
N LYS A 144 -9.97 10.71 14.61
CA LYS A 144 -9.49 11.00 13.25
C LYS A 144 -8.20 11.80 13.28
N VAL A 145 -7.26 11.44 12.42
CA VAL A 145 -5.96 12.11 12.32
C VAL A 145 -6.01 13.25 11.29
N ASP A 146 -5.42 14.40 11.62
CA ASP A 146 -5.28 15.53 10.72
C ASP A 146 -4.19 15.30 9.66
N LEU A 147 -4.58 14.65 8.57
CA LEU A 147 -3.70 14.32 7.45
C LEU A 147 -3.02 15.54 6.81
N LYS A 148 -3.67 16.71 6.82
CA LYS A 148 -3.10 17.95 6.25
C LYS A 148 -1.79 18.37 6.90
N ARG A 149 -1.56 18.05 8.18
CA ARG A 149 -0.31 18.36 8.88
C ARG A 149 0.79 17.33 8.63
N MET A 150 0.43 16.13 8.18
CA MET A 150 1.37 15.04 7.89
C MET A 150 1.77 14.98 6.41
N PHE A 151 0.87 15.39 5.50
CA PHE A 151 1.11 15.43 4.05
C PHE A 151 1.32 16.87 3.59
N CYS A 152 2.56 17.25 3.32
CA CYS A 152 2.86 18.56 2.75
C CYS A 152 2.40 18.73 1.29
N ASN A 153 2.00 17.64 0.60
CA ASN A 153 1.54 17.69 -0.80
C ASN A 153 0.00 17.74 -0.91
N PRO A 154 -0.60 18.89 -1.31
CA PRO A 154 -2.06 19.05 -1.41
C PRO A 154 -2.71 18.19 -2.51
N TRP A 155 -1.92 17.73 -3.47
CA TRP A 155 -2.33 17.00 -4.67
C TRP A 155 -2.53 15.49 -4.45
N GLU A 156 -2.22 14.98 -3.27
CA GLU A 156 -2.26 13.55 -2.93
C GLU A 156 -3.62 13.12 -2.33
N LYS A 157 -4.66 13.94 -2.47
CA LYS A 157 -6.00 13.57 -2.00
C LYS A 157 -6.55 12.45 -2.91
N PRO A 158 -6.91 11.27 -2.36
CA PRO A 158 -7.60 10.25 -3.12
C PRO A 158 -8.98 10.81 -3.50
N HIS A 159 -9.14 11.21 -4.75
CA HIS A 159 -10.43 11.57 -5.31
C HIS A 159 -11.32 10.31 -5.27
N LEU A 160 -12.59 10.45 -4.85
CA LEU A 160 -13.52 9.32 -4.67
C LEU A 160 -13.65 8.43 -5.92
N LEU A 161 -13.51 9.01 -7.12
CA LEU A 161 -13.53 8.27 -8.38
C LEU A 161 -12.32 7.34 -8.56
N TYR A 162 -11.15 7.71 -8.00
CA TYR A 162 -9.95 6.87 -8.00
C TYR A 162 -10.17 5.58 -7.22
N GLY A 163 -10.89 5.68 -6.09
CA GLY A 163 -11.21 4.52 -5.26
C GLY A 163 -12.02 3.49 -6.03
N LYS A 164 -13.11 3.94 -6.68
CA LYS A 164 -13.95 3.06 -7.51
C LYS A 164 -13.20 2.46 -8.71
N LEU A 165 -12.35 3.24 -9.36
CA LEU A 165 -11.55 2.75 -10.49
C LEU A 165 -10.55 1.68 -10.03
N LEU A 166 -9.88 1.90 -8.90
CA LEU A 166 -8.98 0.91 -8.33
C LEU A 166 -9.69 -0.37 -7.88
N ASP A 167 -10.91 -0.25 -7.34
CA ASP A 167 -11.72 -1.42 -6.98
C ASP A 167 -12.07 -2.24 -8.23
N TRP A 168 -12.40 -1.58 -9.34
CA TRP A 168 -12.64 -2.25 -10.61
C TRP A 168 -11.38 -2.95 -11.14
N VAL A 169 -10.23 -2.27 -11.11
CA VAL A 169 -8.93 -2.86 -11.48
C VAL A 169 -8.58 -4.03 -10.58
N ARG A 170 -8.90 -3.99 -9.27
CA ARG A 170 -8.69 -5.11 -8.36
C ARG A 170 -9.48 -6.35 -8.79
N TRP A 171 -10.77 -6.19 -9.07
CA TRP A 171 -11.62 -7.30 -9.51
C TRP A 171 -11.20 -7.84 -10.88
N LEU A 172 -10.79 -6.96 -11.80
CA LEU A 172 -10.45 -7.34 -13.17
C LEU A 172 -9.04 -7.90 -13.32
N VAL A 173 -8.05 -7.38 -12.60
CA VAL A 173 -6.64 -7.78 -12.78
C VAL A 173 -6.19 -8.74 -11.69
N ALA A 174 -6.56 -8.50 -10.43
CA ALA A 174 -6.04 -9.30 -9.31
C ALA A 174 -6.86 -10.56 -9.03
N TRP A 175 -8.19 -10.50 -9.11
CA TRP A 175 -9.05 -11.64 -8.80
C TRP A 175 -9.31 -12.58 -9.99
N GLN A 176 -9.22 -12.09 -11.24
CA GLN A 176 -9.46 -12.92 -12.43
C GLN A 176 -8.59 -14.19 -12.49
N PRO A 177 -7.26 -14.14 -12.31
CA PRO A 177 -6.43 -15.35 -12.33
C PRO A 177 -6.82 -16.37 -11.24
N LEU A 178 -7.19 -15.86 -10.06
CA LEU A 178 -7.61 -16.70 -8.93
C LEU A 178 -8.99 -17.33 -9.18
N ILE A 179 -9.91 -16.58 -9.78
CA ILE A 179 -11.22 -17.10 -10.20
C ILE A 179 -11.05 -18.20 -11.25
N PHE A 180 -10.24 -17.97 -12.29
CA PHE A 180 -9.99 -18.99 -13.32
C PHE A 180 -9.35 -20.25 -12.74
N PHE A 181 -8.36 -20.10 -11.85
CA PHE A 181 -7.72 -21.24 -11.21
C PHE A 181 -8.70 -22.05 -10.36
N ILE A 182 -9.58 -21.39 -9.60
CA ILE A 182 -10.62 -22.06 -8.81
C ILE A 182 -11.63 -22.76 -9.71
N VAL A 183 -12.13 -22.08 -10.75
CA VAL A 183 -13.11 -22.66 -11.68
C VAL A 183 -12.52 -23.87 -12.39
N GLN A 184 -11.27 -23.80 -12.83
CA GLN A 184 -10.60 -24.92 -13.47
C GLN A 184 -10.35 -26.07 -12.48
N GLY A 185 -9.98 -25.78 -11.24
CA GLY A 185 -9.87 -26.79 -10.19
C GLY A 185 -11.20 -27.48 -9.88
N ILE A 186 -12.31 -26.73 -9.89
CA ILE A 186 -13.67 -27.29 -9.71
C ILE A 186 -14.06 -28.15 -10.92
N ASN A 187 -13.84 -27.68 -12.14
CA ASN A 187 -14.14 -28.45 -13.35
C ASN A 187 -13.36 -29.76 -13.40
N TRP A 188 -12.07 -29.72 -13.03
CA TRP A 188 -11.25 -30.91 -12.90
C TRP A 188 -11.77 -31.85 -11.81
N MET A 189 -12.15 -31.33 -10.63
CA MET A 189 -12.69 -32.13 -9.53
C MET A 189 -14.03 -32.80 -9.89
N LEU A 190 -14.90 -32.10 -10.63
CA LEU A 190 -16.19 -32.61 -11.08
C LEU A 190 -16.09 -33.51 -12.32
N GLY A 191 -14.89 -33.69 -12.90
CA GLY A 191 -14.69 -34.49 -14.11
C GLY A 191 -15.40 -33.91 -15.34
N LEU A 192 -15.56 -32.58 -15.38
CA LEU A 192 -16.23 -31.82 -16.45
C LEU A 192 -15.23 -31.31 -17.52
N GLU A 193 -14.05 -31.94 -17.62
CA GLU A 193 -13.12 -31.74 -18.76
C GLU A 193 -13.61 -32.45 -20.02
#